data_AF-A0A3N5NQU4-F1
#
_entry.id   AF-A0A3N5NQU4-F1
#
_cell.length_a   1.000
_cell.length_b   1.000
_cell.length_c   1.000
_cell.angle_alpha   90.00
_cell.angle_beta   90.00
_cell.angle_gamma   90.00
#
_symmetry.space_group_name_H-M   'P 1'
#
loop_
_entity.id
_entity.type
_entity.pdbx_description
1 polymer ?
#
loop_
_entity_poly.entity_id
_entity_poly.type
_entity_poly.pdbx_seq_one_letter_code
_entity_poly.pdbx_strand_id
1 'polypeptide(L)'
;MTRYAGLPPIPERLNRLDELAANLWWSWQYTPRKVFRDLDYQIWRATAHNPVKMLWLVSRERLEQMAQDPDFLKTYDSAVEGLDAAYAAKNTWMARRFPQLQNTPIAYFSAEFAIHQSLPIYAGGLGVLAGDHCKESSDLGIPLVGVGFMYPQGYFHQTVSAEGWQLEMYERLNWPDVAIEQAVKADGTPCVVAVPLGDRAVLTNVWKVAVGRVNLYLLDTGLEENAPQDRDLSARLYGGDRETRLQQEIILGIGGVRALRALGIAPAVWHLNEG
;
A
#
# COMPACT_ATOMS: atom_id res chain seq x y z
N MET A 1 -12.55 9.87 1.55
CA MET A 1 -13.11 9.38 2.83
C MET A 1 -12.22 9.92 3.93
N THR A 2 -12.77 10.49 5.00
CA THR A 2 -11.98 10.68 6.23
C THR A 2 -11.80 9.29 6.85
N ARG A 3 -10.57 8.77 6.83
CA ARG A 3 -10.24 7.41 7.28
C ARG A 3 -10.79 7.09 8.66
N TYR A 4 -10.86 8.09 9.54
CA TYR A 4 -11.30 7.99 10.94
C TYR A 4 -12.71 8.56 11.16
N ALA A 5 -13.60 8.46 10.17
CA ALA A 5 -14.98 8.91 10.31
C ALA A 5 -15.66 8.23 11.52
N GLY A 6 -16.26 9.02 12.40
CA GLY A 6 -16.90 8.53 13.63
C GLY A 6 -16.04 8.58 14.88
N LEU A 7 -14.74 8.87 14.76
CA LEU A 7 -13.90 9.22 15.91
C LEU A 7 -13.90 10.74 16.17
N PRO A 8 -13.68 11.17 17.43
CA PRO A 8 -13.32 12.55 17.70
C PRO A 8 -12.11 12.98 16.85
N PRO A 9 -12.08 14.23 16.37
CA PRO A 9 -10.96 14.70 15.56
C PRO A 9 -9.66 14.62 16.34
N ILE A 10 -8.57 14.23 15.66
CA ILE A 10 -7.22 14.29 16.20
C ILE A 10 -6.93 15.75 16.60
N PRO A 11 -6.29 16.02 17.77
CA PRO A 11 -5.93 17.37 18.17
C PRO A 11 -5.22 18.13 17.05
N GLU A 12 -5.54 19.42 16.88
CA GLU A 12 -5.03 20.23 15.76
C GLU A 12 -3.50 20.18 15.65
N ARG A 13 -2.81 20.12 16.79
CA ARG A 13 -1.35 20.02 16.87
C ARG A 13 -0.76 18.76 16.22
N LEU A 14 -1.55 17.70 16.13
CA LEU A 14 -1.18 16.38 15.61
C LEU A 14 -1.96 16.00 14.34
N ASN A 15 -2.58 16.98 13.67
CA ASN A 15 -3.51 16.75 12.55
C ASN A 15 -2.92 15.99 11.35
N ARG A 16 -1.58 15.91 11.23
CA ARG A 16 -0.88 15.13 10.17
C ARG A 16 -0.51 13.70 10.57
N LEU A 17 -0.98 13.18 11.72
CA LEU A 17 -0.76 11.77 12.08
C LEU A 17 -1.33 10.78 11.05
N ASP A 18 -2.51 11.07 10.48
CA ASP A 18 -3.11 10.26 9.41
C ASP A 18 -2.19 10.21 8.18
N GLU A 19 -1.65 11.36 7.77
CA GLU A 19 -0.74 11.45 6.64
C GLU A 19 0.54 10.63 6.86
N LEU A 20 1.15 10.74 8.05
CA LEU A 20 2.29 9.91 8.42
C LEU A 20 1.94 8.41 8.45
N ALA A 21 0.71 8.04 8.83
CA ALA A 21 0.27 6.65 8.90
C ALA A 21 -0.04 6.06 7.51
N ALA A 22 -0.63 6.87 6.63
CA ALA A 22 -1.10 6.49 5.31
C ALA A 22 0.04 6.34 4.27
N ASN A 23 1.21 6.93 4.51
CA ASN A 23 2.38 6.70 3.68
C ASN A 23 3.32 5.67 4.32
N LEU A 24 3.47 4.49 3.70
CA LEU A 24 4.31 3.39 4.21
C LEU A 24 5.81 3.73 4.33
N TRP A 25 6.25 4.94 3.94
CA TRP A 25 7.57 5.50 4.23
C TRP A 25 8.01 5.31 5.68
N TRP A 26 7.07 5.41 6.63
CA TRP A 26 7.36 5.18 8.05
C TRP A 26 7.95 3.80 8.34
N SER A 27 7.71 2.80 7.48
CA SER A 27 8.08 1.41 7.76
C SER A 27 9.58 1.14 7.71
N TRP A 28 10.35 1.92 6.93
CA TRP A 28 11.81 1.85 6.86
C TRP A 28 12.52 3.09 7.41
N GLN A 29 11.79 4.10 7.86
CA GLN A 29 12.34 5.36 8.35
C GLN A 29 12.22 5.45 9.87
N TYR A 30 13.34 5.72 10.52
CA TYR A 30 13.42 5.65 11.98
C TYR A 30 12.49 6.65 12.68
N THR A 31 12.55 7.93 12.31
CA THR A 31 11.84 9.02 12.99
C THR A 31 10.31 8.86 12.95
N PRO A 32 9.66 8.71 11.78
CA PRO A 32 8.20 8.49 11.74
C PRO A 32 7.78 7.17 12.42
N ARG A 33 8.58 6.11 12.36
CA ARG A 33 8.31 4.87 13.11
C ARG A 33 8.35 5.10 14.63
N LYS A 34 9.29 5.93 15.10
CA LYS A 34 9.42 6.33 16.50
C LYS A 34 8.20 7.10 16.98
N VAL A 35 7.61 7.97 16.16
CA VAL A 35 6.36 8.69 16.49
C VAL A 35 5.28 7.71 16.93
N PHE A 36 4.95 6.71 16.11
CA PHE A 36 3.90 5.75 16.45
C PHE A 36 4.27 4.86 17.65
N ARG A 37 5.55 4.48 17.77
CA ARG A 37 6.03 3.72 18.91
C ARG A 37 5.86 4.47 20.24
N ASP A 38 6.17 5.76 20.25
CA ASP A 38 6.17 6.60 21.45
C ASP A 38 4.78 7.17 21.76
N LEU A 39 3.92 7.29 20.73
CA LEU A 39 2.52 7.66 20.88
C LEU A 39 1.82 6.72 21.88
N ASP A 40 1.89 5.41 21.65
CA ASP A 40 1.45 4.39 22.60
C ASP A 40 2.09 3.05 22.24
N TYR A 41 3.06 2.60 23.04
CA TYR A 41 3.81 1.38 22.76
C TYR A 41 2.95 0.11 22.85
N GLN A 42 1.94 0.08 23.73
CA GLN A 42 1.11 -1.10 23.91
C GLN A 42 0.20 -1.29 22.69
N ILE A 43 -0.46 -0.21 22.24
CA ILE A 43 -1.31 -0.26 21.04
C ILE A 43 -0.44 -0.49 19.79
N TRP A 44 0.75 0.11 19.72
CA TRP A 44 1.70 -0.14 18.63
C TRP A 44 2.04 -1.62 18.47
N ARG A 45 2.29 -2.34 19.57
CA ARG A 45 2.52 -3.79 19.52
C ARG A 45 1.24 -4.57 19.22
N ALA A 46 0.12 -4.22 19.84
CA ALA A 46 -1.15 -4.92 19.69
C ALA A 46 -1.71 -4.85 18.26
N THR A 47 -1.35 -3.82 17.51
CA THR A 47 -1.73 -3.63 16.11
C THR A 47 -0.73 -4.21 15.11
N ALA A 48 0.23 -5.02 15.57
CA ALA A 48 1.33 -5.53 14.75
C ALA A 48 2.06 -4.40 14.00
N HIS A 49 2.25 -3.26 14.68
CA HIS A 49 2.91 -2.08 14.15
C HIS A 49 2.16 -1.43 12.97
N ASN A 50 0.83 -1.49 12.95
CA ASN A 50 0.01 -0.82 11.94
C ASN A 50 -0.47 0.55 12.48
N PRO A 51 0.10 1.67 12.01
CA PRO A 51 -0.27 3.00 12.51
C PRO A 51 -1.69 3.41 12.13
N VAL A 52 -2.19 2.95 10.98
CA VAL A 52 -3.58 3.24 10.59
C VAL A 52 -4.55 2.63 11.59
N LYS A 53 -4.39 1.34 11.89
CA LYS A 53 -5.17 0.63 12.91
C LYS A 53 -4.95 1.20 14.31
N MET A 54 -3.72 1.61 14.63
CA MET A 54 -3.41 2.23 15.92
C MET A 54 -4.20 3.52 16.16
N LEU A 55 -4.33 4.38 15.15
CA LEU A 55 -5.07 5.63 15.26
C LEU A 55 -6.58 5.42 15.48
N TRP A 56 -7.11 4.24 15.14
CA TRP A 56 -8.48 3.86 15.52
C TRP A 56 -8.64 3.50 17.01
N LEU A 57 -7.56 3.05 17.66
CA LEU A 57 -7.59 2.46 19.00
C LEU A 57 -7.04 3.39 20.07
N VAL A 58 -6.17 4.33 19.70
CA VAL A 58 -5.57 5.28 20.66
C VAL A 58 -6.65 6.18 21.25
N SER A 59 -6.64 6.33 22.58
CA SER A 59 -7.62 7.15 23.26
C SER A 59 -7.38 8.64 22.98
N ARG A 60 -8.46 9.42 23.06
CA ARG A 60 -8.38 10.87 22.90
C ARG A 60 -7.51 11.51 23.97
N GLU A 61 -7.63 11.07 25.21
CA GLU A 61 -6.83 11.56 26.34
C GLU A 61 -5.34 11.34 26.08
N ARG A 62 -4.98 10.20 25.49
CA ARG A 62 -3.60 9.91 25.11
C ARG A 62 -3.12 10.86 24.01
N LEU A 63 -3.92 11.10 22.97
CA LEU A 63 -3.60 12.08 21.94
C LEU A 63 -3.42 13.50 22.50
N GLU A 64 -4.30 13.92 23.42
CA GLU A 64 -4.25 15.23 24.07
C GLU A 64 -3.01 15.38 24.98
N GLN A 65 -2.63 14.32 25.70
CA GLN A 65 -1.38 14.28 26.46
C GLN A 65 -0.17 14.42 25.55
N MET A 66 -0.09 13.63 24.49
CA MET A 66 1.04 13.66 23.56
C MET A 66 1.12 14.99 22.79
N ALA A 67 -0.02 15.65 22.54
CA ALA A 67 -0.07 16.98 21.95
C ALA A 67 0.55 18.07 22.84
N GLN A 68 0.82 17.79 24.11
CA GLN A 68 1.45 18.72 25.07
C GLN A 68 2.87 18.30 25.48
N ASP A 69 3.33 17.11 25.08
CA ASP A 69 4.65 16.58 25.42
C ASP A 69 5.74 17.14 24.48
N PRO A 70 6.69 17.96 24.97
CA PRO A 70 7.71 18.58 24.12
C PRO A 70 8.64 17.58 23.41
N ASP A 71 8.96 16.45 24.04
CA ASP A 71 9.89 15.46 23.48
C ASP A 71 9.23 14.67 22.35
N PHE A 72 7.95 14.34 22.53
CA PHE A 72 7.15 13.75 21.46
C PHE A 72 6.94 14.72 20.31
N LEU A 73 6.56 15.97 20.59
CA LEU A 73 6.34 16.98 19.56
C LEU A 73 7.58 17.21 18.71
N LYS A 74 8.78 17.24 19.31
CA LYS A 74 10.04 17.31 18.57
C LYS A 74 10.23 16.14 17.61
N THR A 75 9.90 14.92 18.06
CA THR A 75 9.99 13.71 17.21
C THR A 75 8.94 13.75 16.09
N TYR A 76 7.71 14.17 16.41
CA TYR A 76 6.61 14.32 15.47
C TYR A 76 6.91 15.36 14.40
N ASP A 77 7.34 16.57 14.79
CA ASP A 77 7.67 17.64 13.86
C ASP A 77 8.80 17.21 12.92
N SER A 78 9.85 16.57 13.46
CA SER A 78 10.94 16.04 12.64
C SER A 78 10.47 14.96 11.65
N ALA A 79 9.50 14.12 12.02
CA ALA A 79 8.92 13.14 11.11
C ALA A 79 8.10 13.81 9.99
N VAL A 80 7.31 14.83 10.34
CA VAL A 80 6.51 15.62 9.40
C VAL A 80 7.42 16.39 8.42
N GLU A 81 8.43 17.10 8.93
CA GLU A 81 9.44 17.78 8.12
C GLU A 81 10.19 16.81 7.22
N GLY A 82 10.49 15.60 7.73
CA GLY A 82 11.12 14.54 6.95
C GLY A 82 10.26 14.07 5.78
N LEU A 83 8.95 13.88 6.00
CA LEU A 83 8.00 13.53 4.95
C LEU A 83 7.88 14.65 3.90
N ASP A 84 7.76 15.90 4.35
CA ASP A 84 7.71 17.08 3.48
C ASP A 84 8.99 17.19 2.63
N ALA A 85 10.14 17.01 3.25
CA ALA A 85 11.43 17.02 2.57
C ALA A 85 11.53 15.86 1.56
N ALA A 86 11.05 14.67 1.90
CA ALA A 86 11.03 13.53 0.99
C ALA A 86 10.18 13.83 -0.25
N TYR A 87 9.03 14.49 -0.14
CA TYR A 87 8.23 14.90 -1.30
C TYR A 87 8.83 16.08 -2.07
N ALA A 88 9.33 17.10 -1.36
CA ALA A 88 9.87 18.31 -1.96
C ALA A 88 11.29 18.15 -2.53
N ALA A 89 11.98 17.03 -2.26
CA ALA A 89 13.36 16.83 -2.67
C ALA A 89 13.52 16.93 -4.20
N LYS A 90 14.29 17.94 -4.62
CA LYS A 90 14.70 18.20 -6.01
C LYS A 90 16.13 17.73 -6.32
N ASN A 91 16.89 17.34 -5.29
CA ASN A 91 18.31 16.95 -5.39
C ASN A 91 18.52 15.45 -5.15
N THR A 92 17.52 14.62 -5.46
CA THR A 92 17.65 13.16 -5.36
C THR A 92 18.76 12.65 -6.27
N TRP A 93 19.21 11.40 -6.06
CA TRP A 93 20.24 10.81 -6.94
C TRP A 93 19.79 10.82 -8.41
N MET A 94 18.53 10.45 -8.68
CA MET A 94 17.94 10.47 -10.02
C MET A 94 17.96 11.88 -10.63
N ALA A 95 17.51 12.89 -9.88
CA ALA A 95 17.47 14.27 -10.36
C ALA A 95 18.87 14.82 -10.67
N ARG A 96 19.89 14.44 -9.89
CA ARG A 96 21.28 14.87 -10.12
C ARG A 96 21.94 14.12 -11.29
N ARG A 97 21.71 12.81 -11.41
CA ARG A 97 22.43 11.95 -12.35
C ARG A 97 21.76 11.87 -13.73
N PHE A 98 20.43 11.95 -13.76
CA PHE A 98 19.59 11.78 -14.95
C PHE A 98 18.38 12.76 -14.94
N PRO A 99 18.62 14.09 -14.87
CA PRO A 99 17.55 15.10 -14.78
C PRO A 99 16.52 15.00 -15.92
N GLN A 100 16.95 14.58 -17.11
CA GLN A 100 16.09 14.41 -18.28
C GLN A 100 15.09 13.24 -18.16
N LEU A 101 15.34 12.28 -17.26
CA LEU A 101 14.50 11.10 -17.05
C LEU A 101 13.65 11.20 -15.77
N GLN A 102 13.77 12.29 -15.00
CA GLN A 102 13.11 12.41 -13.70
C GLN A 102 11.57 12.35 -13.75
N ASN A 103 10.99 12.73 -14.90
CA ASN A 103 9.54 12.72 -15.15
C ASN A 103 9.14 11.62 -16.14
N THR A 104 9.96 10.57 -16.27
CA THR A 104 9.74 9.47 -17.20
C THR A 104 9.43 8.20 -16.41
N PRO A 105 8.14 7.86 -16.18
CA PRO A 105 7.79 6.77 -15.29
C PRO A 105 8.31 5.41 -15.76
N ILE A 106 8.64 4.56 -14.80
CA ILE A 106 8.96 3.14 -14.99
C ILE A 106 7.85 2.35 -14.31
N ALA A 107 7.09 1.57 -15.07
CA ALA A 107 6.08 0.71 -14.47
C ALA A 107 6.70 -0.63 -14.09
N TYR A 108 6.58 -0.99 -12.82
CA TYR A 108 7.10 -2.22 -12.24
C TYR A 108 5.93 -3.13 -11.84
N PHE A 109 5.72 -4.19 -12.60
CA PHE A 109 4.66 -5.16 -12.39
C PHE A 109 5.17 -6.32 -11.54
N SER A 110 4.43 -6.67 -10.50
CA SER A 110 4.71 -7.83 -9.67
C SER A 110 3.42 -8.38 -9.10
N ALA A 111 3.31 -9.70 -8.98
CA ALA A 111 2.16 -10.33 -8.32
C ALA A 111 2.14 -10.04 -6.82
N GLU A 112 3.29 -9.76 -6.20
CA GLU A 112 3.43 -9.51 -4.77
C GLU A 112 4.39 -8.34 -4.44
N PHE A 113 4.14 -7.69 -3.31
CA PHE A 113 4.96 -6.59 -2.77
C PHE A 113 5.06 -6.66 -1.24
N ALA A 114 6.26 -6.92 -0.71
CA ALA A 114 6.52 -6.93 0.72
C ALA A 114 7.02 -5.57 1.21
N ILE A 115 6.09 -4.65 1.45
CA ILE A 115 6.45 -3.34 2.03
C ILE A 115 6.57 -3.45 3.55
N HIS A 116 5.47 -3.86 4.20
CA HIS A 116 5.35 -4.05 5.63
C HIS A 116 4.14 -4.95 5.96
N GLN A 117 4.17 -5.66 7.10
CA GLN A 117 3.11 -6.59 7.54
C GLN A 117 1.73 -5.95 7.71
N SER A 118 1.65 -4.62 7.84
CA SER A 118 0.38 -3.88 7.88
C SER A 118 -0.38 -3.90 6.54
N LEU A 119 0.28 -4.32 5.46
CA LEU A 119 -0.31 -4.58 4.15
C LEU A 119 0.26 -5.90 3.58
N PRO A 120 -0.28 -7.05 4.00
CA PRO A 120 0.27 -8.38 3.71
C PRO A 120 -0.12 -8.86 2.31
N ILE A 121 0.46 -8.24 1.28
CA ILE A 121 0.24 -8.57 -0.14
C ILE A 121 1.43 -9.34 -0.76
N TYR A 122 2.03 -10.24 0.01
CA TYR A 122 3.20 -11.04 -0.38
C TYR A 122 3.27 -12.37 0.36
N ALA A 123 4.00 -13.34 -0.20
CA ALA A 123 4.27 -14.64 0.39
C ALA A 123 5.77 -14.90 0.60
N GLY A 124 6.65 -14.35 -0.24
CA GLY A 124 8.06 -14.74 -0.24
C GLY A 124 9.06 -13.71 -0.76
N GLY A 125 10.21 -14.21 -1.19
CA GLY A 125 11.37 -13.40 -1.57
C GLY A 125 11.16 -12.52 -2.80
N LEU A 126 10.29 -12.91 -3.74
CA LEU A 126 9.95 -12.11 -4.90
C LEU A 126 9.24 -10.81 -4.47
N GLY A 127 8.30 -10.91 -3.53
CA GLY A 127 7.63 -9.78 -2.92
C GLY A 127 8.59 -8.90 -2.13
N VAL A 128 9.55 -9.48 -1.40
CA VAL A 128 10.61 -8.74 -0.71
C VAL A 128 11.43 -7.91 -1.69
N LEU A 129 11.88 -8.52 -2.80
CA LEU A 129 12.62 -7.81 -3.83
C LEU A 129 11.79 -6.65 -4.43
N ALA A 130 10.53 -6.92 -4.80
CA ALA A 130 9.63 -5.90 -5.35
C ALA A 130 9.40 -4.75 -4.35
N GLY A 131 9.26 -5.07 -3.07
CA GLY A 131 9.09 -4.08 -2.01
C GLY A 131 10.33 -3.22 -1.79
N ASP A 132 11.52 -3.84 -1.79
CA ASP A 132 12.79 -3.12 -1.64
C ASP A 132 13.09 -2.26 -2.88
N HIS A 133 12.71 -2.69 -4.08
CA HIS A 133 12.75 -1.81 -5.26
C HIS A 133 11.88 -0.57 -5.12
N CYS A 134 10.68 -0.68 -4.55
CA CYS A 134 9.84 0.49 -4.25
C CYS A 134 10.50 1.41 -3.22
N LYS A 135 11.05 0.87 -2.13
CA LYS A 135 11.71 1.66 -1.08
C LYS A 135 12.95 2.39 -1.60
N GLU A 136 13.84 1.67 -2.27
CA GLU A 136 15.06 2.23 -2.83
C GLU A 136 14.76 3.24 -3.95
N SER A 137 13.75 2.96 -4.79
CA SER A 137 13.31 3.92 -5.81
C SER A 137 12.77 5.20 -5.19
N SER A 138 12.05 5.09 -4.06
CA SER A 138 11.64 6.25 -3.29
C SER A 138 12.85 7.06 -2.82
N ASP A 139 13.83 6.44 -2.17
CA ASP A 139 14.98 7.14 -1.59
C ASP A 139 15.88 7.78 -2.67
N LEU A 140 16.08 7.09 -3.80
CA LEU A 140 16.85 7.60 -4.94
C LEU A 140 16.07 8.60 -5.83
N GLY A 141 14.76 8.70 -5.64
CA GLY A 141 13.85 9.52 -6.46
C GLY A 141 13.68 9.00 -7.88
N ILE A 142 13.81 7.69 -8.09
CA ILE A 142 13.50 7.04 -9.37
C ILE A 142 11.98 7.12 -9.57
N PRO A 143 11.48 7.53 -10.75
CA PRO A 143 10.04 7.65 -11.03
C PRO A 143 9.39 6.27 -11.27
N LEU A 144 9.59 5.34 -10.32
CA LEU A 144 8.99 4.02 -10.36
C LEU A 144 7.53 4.08 -9.91
N VAL A 145 6.68 3.33 -10.60
CA VAL A 145 5.28 3.11 -10.26
C VAL A 145 5.07 1.61 -10.17
N GLY A 146 4.68 1.12 -8.99
CA GLY A 146 4.37 -0.29 -8.77
C GLY A 146 2.97 -0.62 -9.27
N VAL A 147 2.79 -1.80 -9.86
CA VAL A 147 1.48 -2.37 -10.22
C VAL A 147 1.41 -3.81 -9.75
N GLY A 148 0.38 -4.15 -8.97
CA GLY A 148 0.17 -5.49 -8.45
C GLY A 148 -1.28 -5.75 -8.11
N PHE A 149 -1.53 -6.74 -7.26
CA PHE A 149 -2.86 -7.07 -6.77
C PHE A 149 -3.07 -6.59 -5.34
N MET A 150 -4.30 -6.19 -5.06
CA MET A 150 -4.79 -6.15 -3.70
C MET A 150 -5.29 -7.55 -3.35
N TYR A 151 -4.82 -8.11 -2.24
CA TYR A 151 -5.27 -9.41 -1.73
C TYR A 151 -6.03 -9.22 -0.41
N PRO A 152 -7.36 -9.02 -0.43
CA PRO A 152 -8.14 -8.79 0.77
C PRO A 152 -8.06 -9.93 1.79
N GLN A 153 -7.73 -11.15 1.38
CA GLN A 153 -7.59 -12.29 2.31
C GLN A 153 -6.13 -12.56 2.72
N GLY A 154 -5.20 -11.69 2.30
CA GLY A 154 -3.78 -11.78 2.60
C GLY A 154 -3.12 -13.09 2.17
N TYR A 155 -1.98 -13.38 2.79
CA TYR A 155 -1.39 -14.72 2.83
C TYR A 155 -1.73 -15.38 4.18
N PHE A 156 -1.73 -16.71 4.25
CA PHE A 156 -2.14 -17.40 5.47
C PHE A 156 -1.12 -17.21 6.60
N HIS A 157 -1.62 -17.17 7.82
CA HIS A 157 -0.86 -17.34 9.05
C HIS A 157 -0.72 -18.83 9.34
N GLN A 158 0.53 -19.29 9.40
CA GLN A 158 0.83 -20.68 9.71
C GLN A 158 0.71 -20.91 11.23
N THR A 159 -0.08 -21.90 11.62
CA THR A 159 -0.05 -22.48 12.98
C THR A 159 0.27 -23.96 12.86
N VAL A 160 0.97 -24.51 13.85
CA VAL A 160 1.28 -25.96 13.89
C VAL A 160 0.40 -26.59 14.96
N SER A 161 -0.39 -27.59 14.57
CA SER A 161 -1.26 -28.34 15.49
C SER A 161 -0.44 -29.16 16.49
N ALA A 162 -1.06 -29.63 17.56
CA ALA A 162 -0.40 -30.48 18.55
C ALA A 162 0.14 -31.80 17.94
N GLU A 163 -0.44 -32.23 16.82
CA GLU A 163 -0.06 -33.41 16.03
C GLU A 163 1.00 -33.10 14.95
N GLY A 164 1.48 -31.86 14.88
CA GLY A 164 2.51 -31.44 13.93
C GLY A 164 2.00 -31.09 12.53
N TRP A 165 0.69 -30.94 12.34
CA TRP A 165 0.12 -30.53 11.06
C TRP A 165 0.14 -29.02 10.89
N GLN A 166 0.44 -28.56 9.68
CA GLN A 166 0.24 -27.16 9.31
C GLN A 166 -1.26 -26.86 9.22
N LEU A 167 -1.67 -25.80 9.93
CA LEU A 167 -2.98 -25.19 9.86
C LEU A 167 -2.83 -23.79 9.28
N GLU A 168 -3.73 -23.43 8.36
CA GLU A 168 -3.73 -22.15 7.67
C GLU A 168 -4.86 -21.27 8.19
N MET A 169 -4.51 -20.12 8.75
CA MET A 169 -5.48 -19.11 9.19
C MET A 169 -5.42 -17.90 8.26
N TYR A 170 -6.57 -17.51 7.70
CA TYR A 170 -6.66 -16.36 6.82
C TYR A 170 -7.30 -15.19 7.58
N GLU A 171 -6.57 -14.09 7.70
CA GLU A 171 -7.12 -12.84 8.23
C GLU A 171 -7.51 -11.92 7.08
N ARG A 172 -8.80 -11.60 6.99
CA ARG A 172 -9.28 -10.66 5.99
C ARG A 172 -8.88 -9.24 6.39
N LEU A 173 -8.28 -8.52 5.45
CA LEU A 173 -7.99 -7.10 5.61
C LEU A 173 -9.29 -6.31 5.74
N ASN A 174 -9.30 -5.46 6.76
CA ASN A 174 -10.32 -4.46 6.94
C ASN A 174 -9.84 -3.17 6.26
N TRP A 175 -10.53 -2.73 5.21
CA TRP A 175 -10.12 -1.59 4.40
C TRP A 175 -9.83 -0.29 5.18
N PRO A 176 -10.60 0.09 6.21
CA PRO A 176 -10.31 1.26 7.04
C PRO A 176 -9.02 1.14 7.85
N ASP A 177 -8.51 -0.07 8.07
CA ASP A 177 -7.36 -0.36 8.92
C ASP A 177 -6.03 -0.38 8.13
N VAL A 178 -6.07 -0.25 6.80
CA VAL A 178 -4.88 -0.37 5.94
C VAL A 178 -4.59 0.91 5.17
N ALA A 179 -3.32 1.25 5.00
CA ALA A 179 -2.82 2.47 4.34
C ALA A 179 -3.02 2.47 2.80
N ILE A 180 -4.30 2.42 2.38
CA ILE A 180 -4.73 2.40 0.99
C ILE A 180 -5.70 3.55 0.76
N GLU A 181 -5.77 4.00 -0.49
CA GLU A 181 -6.73 5.01 -0.95
C GLU A 181 -7.33 4.56 -2.29
N GLN A 182 -8.56 4.97 -2.57
CA GLN A 182 -9.14 4.74 -3.88
C GLN A 182 -8.34 5.53 -4.92
N ALA A 183 -7.82 4.88 -5.97
CA ALA A 183 -7.20 5.61 -7.07
C ALA A 183 -8.29 6.34 -7.86
N VAL A 184 -8.03 7.59 -8.21
CA VAL A 184 -9.01 8.50 -8.84
C VAL A 184 -8.46 8.94 -10.19
N LYS A 185 -9.30 8.93 -11.23
CA LYS A 185 -8.95 9.42 -12.56
C LYS A 185 -8.90 10.96 -12.58
N ALA A 186 -8.42 11.54 -13.68
CA ALA A 186 -8.38 12.99 -13.86
C ALA A 186 -9.77 13.67 -13.77
N ASP A 187 -10.85 12.93 -14.04
CA ASP A 187 -12.24 13.41 -13.94
C ASP A 187 -12.81 13.37 -12.50
N GLY A 188 -12.02 12.96 -11.51
CA GLY A 188 -12.45 12.87 -10.11
C GLY A 188 -13.22 11.60 -9.76
N THR A 189 -13.46 10.70 -10.70
CA THR A 189 -14.18 9.44 -10.46
C THR A 189 -13.21 8.29 -10.11
N PRO A 190 -13.66 7.27 -9.36
CA PRO A 190 -12.85 6.09 -9.07
C PRO A 190 -12.27 5.46 -10.34
N CYS A 191 -11.01 5.05 -10.27
CA CYS A 191 -10.36 4.30 -11.32
C CYS A 191 -10.80 2.84 -11.27
N VAL A 192 -11.78 2.52 -12.11
CA VAL A 192 -12.23 1.15 -12.39
C VAL A 192 -11.98 0.87 -13.87
N VAL A 193 -11.37 -0.28 -14.18
CA VAL A 193 -11.09 -0.70 -15.55
C VAL A 193 -11.75 -2.05 -15.84
N ALA A 194 -12.30 -2.20 -17.04
CA ALA A 194 -12.79 -3.50 -17.50
C ALA A 194 -11.64 -4.28 -18.15
N VAL A 195 -11.50 -5.57 -17.84
CA VAL A 195 -10.50 -6.48 -18.42
C VAL A 195 -11.22 -7.61 -19.14
N PRO A 196 -10.99 -7.82 -20.46
CA PRO A 196 -11.59 -8.95 -21.17
C PRO A 196 -10.97 -10.28 -20.70
N LEU A 197 -11.82 -11.23 -20.33
CA LEU A 197 -11.46 -12.61 -20.03
C LEU A 197 -12.41 -13.53 -20.80
N GLY A 198 -11.93 -14.11 -21.90
CA GLY A 198 -12.77 -14.93 -22.77
C GLY A 198 -13.92 -14.12 -23.39
N ASP A 199 -15.15 -14.56 -23.13
CA ASP A 199 -16.40 -13.98 -23.62
C ASP A 199 -17.00 -12.91 -22.70
N ARG A 200 -16.33 -12.60 -21.59
CA ARG A 200 -16.80 -11.65 -20.56
C ARG A 200 -15.76 -10.60 -20.23
N ALA A 201 -16.18 -9.59 -19.45
CA ALA A 201 -15.30 -8.56 -18.92
C ALA A 201 -15.38 -8.53 -17.39
N VAL A 202 -14.22 -8.50 -16.73
CA VAL A 202 -14.09 -8.32 -15.28
C VAL A 202 -13.80 -6.86 -14.99
N LEU A 203 -14.59 -6.26 -14.12
CA LEU A 203 -14.28 -4.94 -13.58
C LEU A 203 -13.18 -5.06 -12.53
N THR A 204 -12.23 -4.14 -12.56
CA THR A 204 -11.08 -4.12 -11.66
C THR A 204 -10.95 -2.73 -11.07
N ASN A 205 -11.19 -2.64 -9.76
CA ASN A 205 -10.96 -1.44 -8.98
C ASN A 205 -9.46 -1.25 -8.78
N VAL A 206 -9.02 0.00 -8.67
CA VAL A 206 -7.61 0.33 -8.46
C VAL A 206 -7.46 1.05 -7.14
N TRP A 207 -6.73 0.44 -6.22
CA TRP A 207 -6.26 1.07 -4.99
C TRP A 207 -4.89 1.71 -5.21
N LYS A 208 -4.60 2.78 -4.49
CA LYS A 208 -3.31 3.46 -4.44
C LYS A 208 -2.72 3.32 -3.05
N VAL A 209 -1.44 3.00 -2.98
CA VAL A 209 -0.64 2.94 -1.75
C VAL A 209 0.57 3.83 -1.93
N ALA A 210 0.81 4.73 -0.97
CA ALA A 210 2.02 5.54 -0.95
C ALA A 210 3.14 4.74 -0.27
N VAL A 211 4.24 4.54 -1.00
CA VAL A 211 5.47 3.90 -0.52
C VAL A 211 6.58 4.95 -0.65
N GLY A 212 6.63 5.88 0.30
CA GLY A 212 7.47 7.05 0.18
C GLY A 212 7.03 7.91 -1.00
N ARG A 213 7.91 8.08 -1.98
CA ARG A 213 7.65 8.81 -3.22
C ARG A 213 7.03 7.91 -4.32
N VAL A 214 7.14 6.60 -4.17
CA VAL A 214 6.59 5.63 -5.13
C VAL A 214 5.10 5.46 -4.87
N ASN A 215 4.30 5.47 -5.94
CA ASN A 215 2.91 5.06 -5.90
C ASN A 215 2.83 3.59 -6.34
N LEU A 216 2.21 2.76 -5.50
CA LEU A 216 1.87 1.38 -5.80
C LEU A 216 0.37 1.30 -6.09
N TYR A 217 0.01 0.83 -7.28
CA TYR A 217 -1.37 0.62 -7.70
C TYR A 217 -1.75 -0.85 -7.60
N LEU A 218 -2.81 -1.16 -6.87
CA LEU A 218 -3.23 -2.51 -6.55
C LEU A 218 -4.60 -2.79 -7.16
N LEU A 219 -4.66 -3.82 -8.00
CA LEU A 219 -5.85 -4.26 -8.72
C LEU A 219 -6.73 -5.13 -7.83
N ASP A 220 -8.03 -4.86 -7.83
CA ASP A 220 -9.03 -5.56 -7.01
C ASP A 220 -10.27 -5.89 -7.84
N THR A 221 -10.60 -7.17 -8.00
CA THR A 221 -11.77 -7.65 -8.71
C THR A 221 -12.98 -7.85 -7.81
N GLY A 222 -12.89 -7.54 -6.51
CA GLY A 222 -13.92 -7.75 -5.49
C GLY A 222 -15.19 -6.89 -5.60
N LEU A 223 -15.51 -6.36 -6.79
CA LEU A 223 -16.70 -5.55 -7.05
C LEU A 223 -17.98 -6.39 -7.11
N GLU A 224 -19.10 -5.83 -6.62
CA GLU A 224 -20.40 -6.52 -6.63
C GLU A 224 -20.96 -6.72 -8.04
N GLU A 225 -20.55 -5.90 -8.99
CA GLU A 225 -20.91 -5.99 -10.40
C GLU A 225 -20.30 -7.21 -11.10
N ASN A 226 -19.20 -7.76 -10.56
CA ASN A 226 -18.58 -8.97 -11.07
C ASN A 226 -19.32 -10.23 -10.61
N ALA A 227 -19.25 -11.29 -11.41
CA ALA A 227 -19.72 -12.60 -10.99
C ALA A 227 -18.91 -13.11 -9.77
N PRO A 228 -19.49 -13.92 -8.87
CA PRO A 228 -18.81 -14.36 -7.65
C PRO A 228 -17.43 -14.97 -7.88
N GLN A 229 -17.28 -15.83 -8.89
CA GLN A 229 -16.00 -16.44 -9.24
C GLN A 229 -14.93 -15.43 -9.72
N ASP A 230 -15.35 -14.29 -10.26
CA ASP A 230 -14.45 -13.25 -10.76
C ASP A 230 -13.94 -12.35 -9.64
N ARG A 231 -14.75 -12.20 -8.59
CA ARG A 231 -14.35 -11.49 -7.37
C ARG A 231 -13.21 -12.21 -6.66
N ASP A 232 -13.14 -13.53 -6.80
CA ASP A 232 -12.11 -14.34 -6.17
C ASP A 232 -10.75 -14.26 -6.89
N LEU A 233 -10.69 -13.71 -8.11
CA LEU A 233 -9.45 -13.59 -8.89
C LEU A 233 -8.39 -12.70 -8.21
N SER A 234 -8.78 -11.71 -7.41
CA SER A 234 -7.83 -10.95 -6.57
C SER A 234 -7.95 -11.29 -5.08
N ALA A 235 -8.72 -12.31 -4.67
CA ALA A 235 -8.98 -12.55 -3.26
C ALA A 235 -7.73 -13.03 -2.49
N ARG A 236 -6.90 -13.86 -3.12
CA ARG A 236 -5.74 -14.52 -2.52
C ARG A 236 -4.55 -14.57 -3.47
N LEU A 237 -3.36 -14.45 -2.88
CA LEU A 237 -2.10 -14.71 -3.56
C LEU A 237 -1.89 -16.22 -3.70
N TYR A 238 -1.49 -16.68 -4.89
CA TYR A 238 -1.27 -18.09 -5.22
C TYR A 238 -2.48 -19.01 -4.95
N GLY A 239 -3.70 -18.49 -5.16
CA GLY A 239 -4.93 -19.28 -5.09
C GLY A 239 -5.31 -19.91 -6.43
N GLY A 240 -6.20 -20.91 -6.35
CA GLY A 240 -6.83 -21.51 -7.52
C GLY A 240 -5.96 -22.51 -8.27
N ASP A 241 -6.39 -22.80 -9.50
CA ASP A 241 -5.74 -23.72 -10.42
C ASP A 241 -5.00 -22.97 -11.55
N ARG A 242 -4.53 -23.71 -12.57
CA ARG A 242 -3.80 -23.15 -13.70
C ARG A 242 -4.64 -22.15 -14.50
N GLU A 243 -5.95 -22.35 -14.60
CA GLU A 243 -6.84 -21.42 -15.30
C GLU A 243 -6.98 -20.12 -14.50
N THR A 244 -7.17 -20.22 -13.18
CA THR A 244 -7.20 -19.07 -12.27
C THR A 244 -5.93 -18.24 -12.38
N ARG A 245 -4.76 -18.90 -12.36
CA ARG A 245 -3.46 -18.24 -12.51
C ARG A 245 -3.34 -17.48 -13.84
N LEU A 246 -3.76 -18.09 -14.95
CA LEU A 246 -3.75 -17.42 -16.25
C LEU A 246 -4.68 -16.18 -16.26
N GLN A 247 -5.85 -16.30 -15.65
CA GLN A 247 -6.80 -15.18 -15.53
C GLN A 247 -6.22 -14.04 -14.67
N GLN A 248 -5.52 -14.37 -13.58
CA GLN A 248 -4.77 -13.40 -12.77
C GLN A 248 -3.66 -12.71 -13.57
N GLU A 249 -2.86 -13.46 -14.32
CA GLU A 249 -1.81 -12.89 -15.19
C GLU A 249 -2.40 -11.94 -16.24
N ILE A 250 -3.55 -12.28 -16.84
CA ILE A 250 -4.26 -11.41 -17.78
C ILE A 250 -4.76 -10.14 -17.09
N ILE A 251 -5.35 -10.25 -15.89
CA ILE A 251 -5.80 -9.08 -15.12
C ILE A 251 -4.61 -8.20 -14.73
N LEU A 252 -3.50 -8.78 -14.26
CA LEU A 252 -2.30 -8.04 -13.91
C LEU A 252 -1.74 -7.30 -15.13
N GLY A 253 -1.54 -8.00 -16.24
CA GLY A 253 -0.99 -7.43 -17.47
C GLY A 253 -1.91 -6.41 -18.12
N ILE A 254 -3.09 -6.85 -18.58
CA ILE A 254 -4.03 -5.99 -19.32
C ILE A 254 -4.66 -4.95 -18.38
N GLY A 255 -5.13 -5.37 -17.22
CA GLY A 255 -5.76 -4.49 -16.23
C GLY A 255 -4.79 -3.46 -15.71
N GLY A 256 -3.55 -3.83 -15.39
CA GLY A 256 -2.53 -2.88 -14.95
C GLY A 256 -2.16 -1.84 -16.02
N VAL A 257 -1.99 -2.25 -17.28
CA VAL A 257 -1.78 -1.30 -18.39
C VAL A 257 -2.97 -0.35 -18.56
N ARG A 258 -4.21 -0.88 -18.49
CA ARG A 258 -5.43 -0.05 -18.59
C ARG A 258 -5.55 0.91 -17.41
N ALA A 259 -5.22 0.47 -16.19
CA ALA A 259 -5.22 1.29 -14.99
C ALA A 259 -4.25 2.46 -15.10
N LEU A 260 -2.99 2.20 -15.47
CA LEU A 260 -2.00 3.28 -15.64
C LEU A 260 -2.44 4.30 -16.70
N ARG A 261 -2.98 3.83 -17.83
CA ARG A 261 -3.52 4.72 -18.88
C ARG A 261 -4.70 5.56 -18.38
N ALA A 262 -5.64 4.95 -17.65
CA ALA A 262 -6.79 5.66 -17.07
C ALA A 262 -6.37 6.71 -16.04
N LEU A 263 -5.25 6.48 -15.35
CA LEU A 263 -4.63 7.43 -14.41
C LEU A 263 -3.73 8.48 -15.09
N GLY A 264 -3.61 8.46 -16.42
CA GLY A 264 -2.76 9.38 -17.17
C GLY A 264 -1.25 9.13 -17.02
N ILE A 265 -0.87 7.94 -16.53
CA ILE A 265 0.52 7.54 -16.36
C ILE A 265 0.98 6.87 -17.65
N ALA A 266 2.03 7.43 -18.27
CA ALA A 266 2.63 6.93 -19.50
C ALA A 266 4.09 6.48 -19.24
N PRO A 267 4.31 5.21 -18.82
CA PRO A 267 5.65 4.70 -18.59
C PRO A 267 6.45 4.56 -19.88
N ALA A 268 7.74 4.91 -19.84
CA ALA A 268 8.66 4.63 -20.94
C ALA A 268 9.21 3.21 -20.90
N VAL A 269 9.24 2.60 -19.71
CA VAL A 269 9.72 1.25 -19.48
C VAL A 269 8.67 0.47 -18.69
N TRP A 270 8.48 -0.79 -19.10
CA TRP A 270 7.62 -1.76 -18.45
C TRP A 270 8.52 -2.90 -17.97
N HIS A 271 8.65 -3.04 -16.67
CA HIS A 271 9.39 -4.12 -16.04
C HIS A 271 8.39 -5.13 -15.50
N LEU A 272 8.55 -6.39 -15.88
CA LEU A 272 7.73 -7.51 -15.41
C LEU A 272 8.60 -8.34 -14.46
N ASN A 273 8.26 -8.30 -13.17
CA ASN A 273 8.92 -9.10 -12.14
C ASN A 273 8.31 -10.50 -12.15
N GLU A 274 8.96 -11.39 -12.90
CA GLU A 274 8.50 -12.74 -13.22
C GLU A 274 7.33 -12.81 -14.22
N GLY A 275 7.05 -14.02 -14.72
CA GLY A 275 5.97 -14.40 -15.63
C GLY A 275 5.51 -15.82 -15.34
#